data_AF-A0A925H4J2-F1
#
_entry.id   AF-A0A925H4J2-F1
#
_cell.length_a   1.000
_cell.length_b   1.000
_cell.length_c   1.000
_cell.angle_alpha   90.00
_cell.angle_beta   90.00
_cell.angle_gamma   90.00
#
_symmetry.space_group_name_H-M   'P 1'
#
loop_
_entity.id
_entity.type
_entity.pdbx_description
1 polymer ?
#
loop_
_entity_poly.entity_id
_entity_poly.type
_entity_poly.pdbx_seq_one_letter_code
_entity_poly.pdbx_strand_id
1 'polypeptide(L)'
;MRLRFALGLGLLLLACTNAPAQEYKPVVETRSRDALRGVEAVRVFVETTPLAEQHGASAARLEAGATERLRKAGLRVLTGEEAKSATGGPIFFIRIKLFDISNSYSFTTDVQLRETVRLTRPPATEIMAATWQNAAHGLLSPRDTERVLDGMLSVVDFFVREYQAANGR
;
A
#
# COMPACT_ATOMS: atom_id res chain seq x y z
N MET A 1 -65.00 -17.49 11.09
CA MET A 1 -63.95 -17.77 12.10
C MET A 1 -62.59 -17.70 11.42
N ARG A 2 -61.64 -16.97 12.02
CA ARG A 2 -60.38 -16.49 11.44
C ARG A 2 -59.27 -17.55 11.45
N LEU A 3 -58.39 -17.55 10.44
CA LEU A 3 -56.91 -17.70 10.48
C LEU A 3 -56.42 -17.89 9.02
N ARG A 4 -56.00 -16.88 8.24
CA ARG A 4 -54.69 -16.18 8.20
C ARG A 4 -53.53 -17.02 8.77
N PHE A 5 -52.58 -17.43 7.92
CA PHE A 5 -51.11 -17.52 8.12
C PHE A 5 -50.50 -18.57 7.17
N ALA A 6 -50.29 -18.22 5.89
CA ALA A 6 -49.48 -19.02 4.98
C ALA A 6 -48.90 -18.15 3.84
N LEU A 7 -48.29 -17.02 4.20
CA LEU A 7 -47.51 -16.20 3.26
C LEU A 7 -46.54 -15.36 4.08
N GLY A 8 -45.38 -15.95 4.41
CA GLY A 8 -44.39 -15.26 5.24
C GLY A 8 -43.01 -15.90 5.34
N LEU A 9 -42.77 -17.06 4.71
CA LEU A 9 -41.52 -17.81 4.90
C LEU A 9 -40.76 -18.13 3.59
N GLY A 10 -41.06 -17.42 2.50
CA GLY A 10 -40.39 -17.60 1.20
C GLY A 10 -39.50 -16.43 0.76
N LEU A 11 -39.50 -15.31 1.49
CA LEU A 11 -38.92 -14.04 1.03
C LEU A 11 -37.81 -13.47 1.95
N LEU A 12 -37.31 -14.27 2.89
CA LEU A 12 -36.29 -13.84 3.85
C LEU A 12 -34.94 -14.56 3.73
N LEU A 13 -34.71 -15.32 2.65
CA LEU A 13 -33.42 -15.99 2.37
C LEU A 13 -32.67 -15.40 1.16
N LEU A 14 -33.17 -14.31 0.58
CA LEU A 14 -32.55 -13.63 -0.58
C LEU A 14 -31.92 -12.27 -0.25
N ALA A 15 -31.77 -11.94 1.05
CA ALA A 15 -31.26 -10.63 1.48
C ALA A 15 -29.77 -10.60 1.85
N CYS A 16 -29.01 -11.70 1.68
CA CYS A 16 -27.61 -11.75 2.09
C CYS A 16 -26.59 -11.96 0.95
N THR A 17 -27.00 -12.01 -0.32
CA THR A 17 -26.04 -12.26 -1.42
C THR A 17 -25.33 -11.02 -1.96
N ASN A 18 -25.74 -9.81 -1.57
CA ASN A 18 -25.12 -8.56 -2.02
C ASN A 18 -24.77 -7.66 -0.83
N ALA A 19 -24.01 -8.16 0.15
CA ALA A 19 -23.20 -7.24 0.95
C ALA A 19 -22.17 -6.63 -0.03
N PRO A 20 -22.24 -5.33 -0.38
CA PRO A 20 -21.16 -4.72 -1.15
C PRO A 20 -19.86 -4.97 -0.38
N ALA A 21 -18.84 -5.48 -1.10
CA ALA A 21 -17.50 -5.58 -0.57
C ALA A 21 -17.18 -4.25 0.12
N GLN A 22 -16.83 -4.32 1.41
CA GLN A 22 -16.60 -3.13 2.22
C GLN A 22 -15.66 -2.20 1.45
N GLU A 23 -16.18 -1.01 1.13
CA GLU A 23 -15.51 -0.05 0.26
C GLU A 23 -14.09 0.19 0.79
N TYR A 24 -13.10 -0.11 -0.05
CA TYR A 24 -11.71 0.20 0.19
C TYR A 24 -11.58 1.71 0.42
N LYS A 25 -11.38 2.13 1.68
CA LYS A 25 -11.03 3.51 2.03
C LYS A 25 -9.59 3.52 2.50
N PRO A 26 -8.63 3.96 1.65
CA PRO A 26 -7.25 4.14 2.11
C PRO A 26 -7.24 5.16 3.24
N VAL A 27 -6.60 4.84 4.36
CA VAL A 27 -6.41 5.78 5.46
C VAL A 27 -5.26 6.68 5.06
N VAL A 28 -5.56 7.94 4.77
CA VAL A 28 -4.56 8.95 4.41
C VAL A 28 -3.95 9.51 5.70
N GLU A 29 -2.93 8.86 6.25
CA GLU A 29 -2.34 9.30 7.52
C GLU A 29 -1.39 10.49 7.37
N THR A 30 -0.52 10.52 6.35
CA THR A 30 0.37 11.67 6.05
C THR A 30 0.68 11.76 4.56
N ARG A 31 0.14 12.75 3.85
CA ARG A 31 0.52 13.05 2.45
C ARG A 31 0.86 14.53 2.32
N SER A 32 2.15 14.85 2.37
CA SER A 32 2.62 16.18 2.00
C SER A 32 3.21 16.11 0.61
N ARG A 33 2.50 16.62 -0.40
CA ARG A 33 3.06 16.75 -1.75
C ARG A 33 4.34 17.59 -1.74
N ASP A 34 4.43 18.56 -0.82
CA ASP A 34 5.62 19.39 -0.66
C ASP A 34 6.87 18.58 -0.27
N ALA A 35 6.70 17.46 0.45
CA ALA A 35 7.80 16.57 0.80
C ALA A 35 8.39 15.81 -0.40
N LEU A 36 7.67 15.75 -1.52
CA LEU A 36 8.15 15.09 -2.74
C LEU A 36 9.06 15.98 -3.60
N ARG A 37 9.14 17.28 -3.29
CA ARG A 37 9.96 18.23 -4.06
C ARG A 37 11.44 17.93 -3.88
N GLY A 38 12.17 17.88 -4.99
CA GLY A 38 13.63 17.69 -4.97
C GLY A 38 14.08 16.26 -4.68
N VAL A 39 13.15 15.29 -4.62
CA VAL A 39 13.53 13.88 -4.52
C VAL A 39 14.11 13.42 -5.85
N GLU A 40 15.43 13.25 -5.88
CA GLU A 40 16.17 12.89 -7.10
C GLU A 40 16.32 11.38 -7.29
N ALA A 41 16.47 10.64 -6.19
CA ALA A 41 16.68 9.22 -6.20
C ALA A 41 16.10 8.52 -4.97
N VAL A 42 15.68 7.27 -5.15
CA VAL A 42 15.19 6.41 -4.07
C VAL A 42 15.78 5.01 -4.19
N ARG A 43 15.93 4.33 -3.05
CA ARG A 43 16.05 2.88 -3.00
C ARG A 43 14.67 2.26 -2.82
N VAL A 44 14.31 1.26 -3.62
CA VAL A 44 13.09 0.47 -3.37
C VAL A 44 13.39 -0.60 -2.32
N PHE A 45 12.49 -0.76 -1.36
CA PHE A 45 12.57 -1.83 -0.37
C PHE A 45 11.19 -2.42 -0.13
N VAL A 46 11.08 -3.74 -0.28
CA VAL A 46 9.81 -4.46 -0.14
C VAL A 46 9.87 -5.43 1.03
N GLU A 47 8.85 -5.39 1.89
CA GLU A 47 8.67 -6.31 3.02
C GLU A 47 7.34 -7.07 2.85
N THR A 48 7.39 -8.39 2.81
CA THR A 48 6.22 -9.27 2.70
C THR A 48 6.23 -10.31 3.82
N THR A 49 5.05 -10.82 4.20
CA THR A 49 4.97 -12.02 5.04
C THR A 49 5.09 -13.29 4.19
N PRO A 50 5.54 -14.43 4.75
CA PRO A 50 5.57 -15.70 4.02
C PRO A 50 4.21 -16.09 3.42
N LEU A 51 3.13 -15.79 4.13
CA LEU A 51 1.76 -16.01 3.64
C LEU A 51 1.44 -15.13 2.42
N ALA A 52 1.91 -13.87 2.40
CA ALA A 52 1.76 -13.00 1.23
C ALA A 52 2.49 -13.57 0.00
N GLU A 53 3.74 -14.01 0.17
CA GLU A 53 4.53 -14.64 -0.91
C GLU A 53 3.85 -15.90 -1.46
N GLN A 54 3.41 -16.79 -0.57
CA GLN A 54 2.77 -18.05 -0.94
C GLN A 54 1.50 -17.84 -1.79
N HIS A 55 0.78 -16.74 -1.55
CA HIS A 55 -0.49 -16.44 -2.20
C HIS A 55 -0.37 -15.37 -3.30
N GLY A 56 0.83 -15.17 -3.86
CA GLY A 56 1.04 -14.40 -5.08
C GLY A 56 1.35 -12.90 -4.90
N ALA A 57 1.23 -12.38 -3.67
CA ALA A 57 1.66 -11.03 -3.32
C ALA A 57 3.20 -10.97 -3.15
N SER A 58 3.91 -11.23 -4.24
CA SER A 58 5.36 -11.42 -4.24
C SER A 58 6.15 -10.13 -4.14
N ALA A 59 7.14 -10.10 -3.24
CA ALA A 59 8.07 -8.99 -3.08
C ALA A 59 8.83 -8.70 -4.37
N ALA A 60 9.28 -9.73 -5.09
CA ALA A 60 10.00 -9.57 -6.35
C ALA A 60 9.13 -8.91 -7.44
N ARG A 61 7.85 -9.31 -7.54
CA ARG A 61 6.91 -8.70 -8.50
C ARG A 61 6.59 -7.24 -8.13
N LEU A 62 6.42 -6.95 -6.84
CA LEU A 62 6.19 -5.59 -6.34
C LEU A 62 7.42 -4.70 -6.57
N GLU A 63 8.61 -5.20 -6.27
CA GLU A 63 9.86 -4.46 -6.45
C GLU A 63 10.09 -4.13 -7.93
N ALA A 64 9.95 -5.12 -8.82
CA ALA A 64 10.07 -4.92 -10.25
C ALA A 64 9.00 -3.94 -10.78
N GLY A 65 7.74 -4.14 -10.40
CA GLY A 65 6.62 -3.31 -10.83
C GLY A 65 6.71 -1.86 -10.34
N ALA A 66 7.19 -1.65 -9.11
CA ALA A 66 7.41 -0.33 -8.55
C ALA A 66 8.61 0.35 -9.19
N THR A 67 9.74 -0.35 -9.31
CA THR A 67 10.96 0.16 -9.93
C THR A 67 10.69 0.64 -11.36
N GLU A 68 9.95 -0.14 -12.14
CA GLU A 68 9.59 0.22 -13.50
C GLU A 68 8.76 1.51 -13.56
N ARG A 69 7.74 1.64 -12.71
CA ARG A 69 6.89 2.84 -12.63
C ARG A 69 7.67 4.09 -12.23
N LEU A 70 8.51 3.97 -11.20
CA LEU A 70 9.34 5.07 -10.71
C LEU A 70 10.35 5.52 -11.77
N ARG A 71 11.02 4.58 -12.46
CA ARG A 71 11.96 4.90 -13.55
C ARG A 71 11.26 5.57 -14.73
N LYS A 72 10.09 5.08 -15.13
CA LYS A 72 9.27 5.71 -16.18
C LYS A 72 8.85 7.15 -15.85
N ALA A 73 8.67 7.46 -14.55
CA ALA A 73 8.40 8.81 -14.07
C ALA A 73 9.63 9.72 -14.00
N GLY A 74 10.81 9.23 -14.38
CA GLY A 74 12.08 9.96 -14.31
C GLY A 74 12.66 10.03 -12.89
N LEU A 75 12.18 9.23 -11.94
CA LEU A 75 12.81 9.09 -10.63
C LEU A 75 13.92 8.03 -10.71
N ARG A 76 15.13 8.38 -10.28
CA ARG A 76 16.26 7.45 -10.30
C ARG A 76 16.08 6.39 -9.20
N VAL A 77 16.06 5.12 -9.58
CA VAL A 77 16.01 4.01 -8.62
C VAL A 77 17.40 3.43 -8.42
N LEU A 78 17.93 3.56 -7.20
CA LEU A 78 19.27 3.12 -6.81
C LEU A 78 19.39 1.59 -6.90
N THR A 79 20.50 1.12 -7.45
CA THR A 79 20.88 -0.30 -7.50
C THR A 79 21.63 -0.73 -6.23
N GLY A 80 21.84 -2.03 -6.03
CA GLY A 80 22.38 -2.59 -4.78
C GLY A 80 23.66 -1.92 -4.25
N GLU A 81 24.64 -1.64 -5.11
CA GLU A 81 25.88 -0.96 -4.68
C GLU A 81 25.66 0.53 -4.41
N GLU A 82 24.91 1.23 -5.26
CA GLU A 82 24.56 2.65 -5.04
C GLU A 82 23.76 2.84 -3.74
N ALA A 83 22.85 1.92 -3.46
CA ALA A 83 22.03 1.87 -2.25
C ALA A 83 22.86 1.68 -0.98
N LYS A 84 23.92 0.86 -1.03
CA LYS A 84 24.85 0.67 0.10
C LYS A 84 25.67 1.91 0.38
N SER A 85 26.05 2.66 -0.66
CA SER A 85 26.82 3.90 -0.52
C SER A 85 25.97 5.12 -0.14
N ALA A 86 24.66 5.09 -0.43
CA ALA A 86 23.71 6.16 -0.12
C ALA A 86 23.16 6.07 1.33
N THR A 87 24.05 6.03 2.33
CA THR A 87 23.66 6.01 3.74
C THR A 87 22.77 7.20 4.07
N GLY A 88 21.56 6.95 4.58
CA GLY A 88 20.59 7.99 4.95
C GLY A 88 19.76 8.55 3.79
N GLY A 89 19.93 8.04 2.56
CA GLY A 89 19.15 8.45 1.40
C GLY A 89 17.67 7.99 1.43
N PRO A 90 16.79 8.59 0.62
CA PRO A 90 15.38 8.26 0.58
C PRO A 90 15.09 6.78 0.23
N ILE A 91 14.11 6.19 0.92
CA ILE A 91 13.67 4.82 0.72
C ILE A 91 12.22 4.83 0.29
N PHE A 92 11.94 4.26 -0.88
CA PHE A 92 10.59 3.93 -1.30
C PHE A 92 10.22 2.56 -0.74
N PHE A 93 9.53 2.58 0.40
CA PHE A 93 9.24 1.42 1.22
C PHE A 93 7.84 0.89 0.91
N ILE A 94 7.74 -0.40 0.62
CA ILE A 94 6.48 -1.10 0.32
C ILE A 94 6.37 -2.26 1.29
N ARG A 95 5.22 -2.41 1.95
CA ARG A 95 4.97 -3.53 2.85
C ARG A 95 3.59 -4.12 2.66
N ILE A 96 3.54 -5.45 2.64
CA ILE A 96 2.31 -6.25 2.76
C ILE A 96 2.45 -7.19 3.94
N LYS A 97 1.45 -7.20 4.81
CA LYS A 97 1.29 -8.26 5.80
C LYS A 97 -0.04 -8.94 5.58
N LEU A 98 -0.01 -10.26 5.40
CA LEU A 98 -1.18 -11.11 5.45
C LEU A 98 -1.18 -11.93 6.73
N PHE A 99 -2.36 -12.08 7.33
CA PHE A 99 -2.64 -12.88 8.50
C PHE A 99 -3.82 -13.81 8.22
N ASP A 100 -3.69 -15.07 8.60
CA ASP A 100 -4.80 -16.03 8.50
C ASP A 100 -5.88 -15.72 9.55
N ILE A 101 -7.13 -15.63 9.11
CA ILE A 101 -8.31 -15.50 9.97
C ILE A 101 -9.42 -16.45 9.50
N SER A 102 -9.28 -17.73 9.87
CA SER A 102 -10.26 -18.79 9.62
C SER A 102 -10.57 -18.97 8.13
N ASN A 103 -11.60 -18.31 7.60
CA ASN A 103 -12.05 -18.45 6.20
C ASN A 103 -11.64 -17.27 5.31
N SER A 104 -10.80 -16.38 5.81
CA SER A 104 -10.34 -15.18 5.11
C SER A 104 -8.92 -14.83 5.53
N TYR A 105 -8.34 -13.81 4.88
CA TYR A 105 -7.12 -13.19 5.33
C TYR A 105 -7.39 -11.77 5.80
N SER A 106 -6.76 -11.36 6.89
CA SER A 106 -6.61 -9.96 7.26
C SER A 106 -5.33 -9.44 6.63
N PHE A 107 -5.37 -8.24 6.07
CA PHE A 107 -4.21 -7.63 5.45
C PHE A 107 -3.92 -6.24 6.00
N THR A 108 -2.65 -5.88 5.97
CA THR A 108 -2.20 -4.48 6.00
C THR A 108 -1.25 -4.22 4.84
N THR A 109 -1.37 -3.04 4.25
CA THR A 109 -0.54 -2.54 3.16
C THR A 109 -0.03 -1.16 3.52
N ASP A 110 1.21 -0.87 3.13
CA ASP A 110 1.86 0.38 3.43
C ASP A 110 2.83 0.74 2.31
N VAL A 111 2.65 1.91 1.69
CA VAL A 111 3.58 2.49 0.71
C VAL A 111 4.05 3.83 1.25
N GLN A 112 5.36 3.98 1.42
CA GLN A 112 5.96 5.14 2.06
C GLN A 112 7.15 5.66 1.26
N LEU A 113 7.30 6.98 1.24
CA LEU A 113 8.61 7.60 1.09
C LEU A 113 9.16 7.84 2.49
N ARG A 114 10.28 7.21 2.82
CA ARG A 114 11.01 7.42 4.07
C ARG A 114 12.25 8.23 3.81
N GLU A 115 12.44 9.29 4.58
CA GLU A 115 13.56 10.20 4.46
C GLU A 115 14.17 10.49 5.81
N THR A 116 15.45 10.86 5.80
CA THR A 116 16.11 11.39 6.99
C THR A 116 15.58 12.80 7.25
N VAL A 117 14.94 13.00 8.40
CA VAL A 117 14.35 14.28 8.83
C VAL A 117 14.96 14.73 10.15
N ARG A 118 14.97 16.03 10.38
CA ARG A 118 15.46 16.65 11.62
C ARG A 118 14.32 16.99 12.57
N LEU A 119 14.45 16.64 13.85
CA LEU A 119 13.45 16.96 14.86
C LEU A 119 13.48 18.44 15.24
N THR A 120 12.31 19.06 15.44
CA THR A 120 12.24 20.48 15.86
C THR A 120 12.68 20.70 17.30
N ARG A 121 12.37 19.76 18.21
CA ARG A 121 12.69 19.87 19.65
C ARG A 121 14.19 19.68 19.93
N PRO A 122 14.80 18.52 19.64
CA PRO A 122 16.25 18.41 19.57
C PRO A 122 16.74 18.56 18.10
N PRO A 123 17.13 19.77 17.65
CA PRO A 123 17.52 20.02 16.25
C PRO A 123 18.78 19.29 15.80
N ALA A 124 19.60 18.77 16.72
CA ALA A 124 20.74 17.92 16.37
C ALA A 124 20.34 16.46 16.06
N THR A 125 19.09 16.07 16.28
CA THR A 125 18.63 14.69 16.08
C THR A 125 18.03 14.51 14.68
N GLU A 126 18.61 13.58 13.94
CA GLU A 126 18.08 13.11 12.65
C GLU A 126 17.50 11.71 12.82
N ILE A 127 16.33 11.47 12.22
CA ILE A 127 15.64 10.18 12.24
C ILE A 127 15.16 9.84 10.83
N MET A 128 15.01 8.55 10.54
CA MET A 128 14.27 8.10 9.36
C MET A 128 12.77 8.14 9.64
N ALA A 129 12.00 8.89 8.86
CA ALA A 129 10.55 9.01 9.03
C ALA A 129 9.82 8.96 7.69
N ALA A 130 8.55 8.53 7.70
CA ALA A 130 7.70 8.61 6.52
C ALA A 130 7.28 10.07 6.27
N THR A 131 7.67 10.63 5.14
CA THR A 131 7.34 12.00 4.71
C THR A 131 6.15 12.02 3.75
N TRP A 132 5.88 10.88 3.12
CA TRP A 132 4.68 10.58 2.36
C TRP A 132 4.26 9.14 2.63
N GLN A 133 2.96 8.89 2.81
CA GLN A 133 2.44 7.54 3.00
C GLN A 133 1.02 7.31 2.48
N ASN A 134 0.77 6.06 2.11
CA ASN A 134 -0.56 5.52 1.86
C ASN A 134 -0.64 4.12 2.47
N ALA A 135 -1.53 3.95 3.43
CA ALA A 135 -1.75 2.70 4.11
C ALA A 135 -3.21 2.27 3.99
N ALA A 136 -3.42 0.96 3.96
CA ALA A 136 -4.74 0.36 4.01
C ALA A 136 -4.69 -0.95 4.78
N HIS A 137 -5.82 -1.32 5.37
CA HIS A 137 -6.03 -2.60 6.00
C HIS A 137 -7.43 -3.12 5.67
N GLY A 138 -7.64 -4.41 5.80
CA GLY A 138 -8.95 -4.99 5.53
C GLY A 138 -8.95 -6.50 5.58
N LEU A 139 -10.05 -7.07 5.10
CA LEU A 139 -10.23 -8.50 4.92
C LEU A 139 -10.25 -8.83 3.44
N LEU A 140 -9.70 -9.98 3.06
CA LEU A 140 -9.80 -10.52 1.71
C LEU A 140 -10.11 -12.02 1.74
N SER A 141 -10.74 -12.49 0.66
CA SER A 141 -10.81 -13.93 0.38
C SER A 141 -9.42 -14.45 -0.01
N PRO A 142 -9.04 -15.69 0.33
CA PRO A 142 -7.77 -16.28 -0.11
C PRO A 142 -7.58 -16.31 -1.64
N ARG A 143 -8.68 -16.24 -2.40
CA ARG A 143 -8.65 -16.19 -3.88
C ARG A 143 -8.33 -14.81 -4.45
N ASP A 144 -8.39 -13.77 -3.62
CA ASP A 144 -8.28 -12.37 -4.02
C ASP A 144 -6.91 -11.75 -3.68
N THR A 145 -5.94 -12.54 -3.25
CA THR A 145 -4.63 -12.02 -2.80
C THR A 145 -3.88 -11.24 -3.88
N GLU A 146 -3.98 -11.66 -5.15
CA GLU A 146 -3.40 -10.90 -6.28
C GLU A 146 -4.00 -9.49 -6.41
N ARG A 147 -5.25 -9.27 -6.01
CA ARG A 147 -5.85 -7.92 -6.02
C ARG A 147 -5.16 -6.96 -5.06
N VAL A 148 -4.54 -7.47 -3.99
CA VAL A 148 -3.73 -6.66 -3.07
C VAL A 148 -2.47 -6.16 -3.78
N LEU A 149 -1.81 -7.02 -4.58
CA LEU A 149 -0.65 -6.64 -5.39
C LEU A 149 -1.02 -5.55 -6.40
N ASP A 150 -2.12 -5.72 -7.14
CA ASP A 150 -2.61 -4.71 -8.10
C ASP A 150 -2.98 -3.39 -7.41
N GLY A 151 -3.61 -3.48 -6.24
CA GLY A 151 -3.92 -2.31 -5.41
C GLY A 151 -2.66 -1.57 -4.98
N MET A 152 -1.61 -2.28 -4.56
CA MET A 152 -0.34 -1.65 -4.20
C MET A 152 0.33 -0.98 -5.39
N LEU A 153 0.38 -1.62 -6.56
CA LEU A 153 0.93 -0.99 -7.77
C LEU A 153 0.12 0.25 -8.19
N SER A 154 -1.20 0.23 -7.98
CA SER A 154 -2.05 1.40 -8.19
C SER A 154 -1.72 2.56 -7.22
N VAL A 155 -1.32 2.23 -5.99
CA VAL A 155 -0.80 3.23 -5.03
C VAL A 155 0.57 3.77 -5.48
N VAL A 156 1.44 2.94 -6.08
CA VAL A 156 2.69 3.43 -6.68
C VAL A 156 2.40 4.37 -7.84
N ASP A 157 1.42 4.05 -8.69
CA ASP A 157 0.99 4.95 -9.77
C ASP A 157 0.44 6.27 -9.22
N PHE A 158 -0.24 6.24 -8.06
CA PHE A 158 -0.67 7.44 -7.37
C PHE A 158 0.52 8.27 -6.83
N PHE A 159 1.50 7.63 -6.19
CA PHE A 159 2.74 8.29 -5.78
C PHE A 159 3.44 8.97 -6.97
N VAL A 160 3.56 8.28 -8.11
CA VAL A 160 4.17 8.81 -9.33
C VAL A 160 3.48 10.10 -9.78
N ARG A 161 2.14 10.12 -9.79
CA ARG A 161 1.38 11.34 -10.16
C ARG A 161 1.66 12.49 -9.19
N GLU A 162 1.74 12.21 -7.89
CA GLU A 162 2.05 13.24 -6.90
C GLU A 162 3.49 13.75 -7.02
N TYR A 163 4.43 12.84 -7.30
CA TYR A 163 5.83 13.15 -7.53
C TYR A 163 6.03 14.07 -8.74
N GLN A 164 5.40 13.71 -9.87
CA GLN A 164 5.43 14.50 -11.10
C GLN A 164 4.83 15.88 -10.88
N ALA A 165 3.67 15.96 -10.24
CA ALA A 165 3.03 17.23 -9.91
C ALA A 165 3.89 18.11 -8.98
N ALA A 166 4.61 17.52 -8.03
CA ALA A 166 5.51 18.24 -7.12
C ALA A 166 6.77 18.78 -7.82
N ASN A 167 7.25 18.09 -8.86
CA ASN A 167 8.52 18.38 -9.52
C ASN A 167 8.37 18.94 -10.95
N GLY A 168 7.15 19.21 -11.41
CA GLY A 168 6.87 19.81 -12.72
C GLY A 168 7.26 18.91 -13.90
N ARG A 169 7.00 17.60 -13.80
CA ARG A 169 7.36 16.58 -14.80
C ARG A 169 6.14 15.90 -15.41
#